data_AF-A0A9E5JXC3-F1
#
_entry.id   AF-A0A9E5JXC3-F1
#
_cell.length_a   1.000
_cell.length_b   1.000
_cell.length_c   1.000
_cell.angle_alpha   90.00
_cell.angle_beta   90.00
_cell.angle_gamma   90.00
#
_symmetry.space_group_name_H-M   'P 1'
#
loop_
_entity.id
_entity.type
_entity.pdbx_description
1 polymer ?
#
loop_
_entity_poly.entity_id
_entity_poly.type
_entity_poly.pdbx_seq_one_letter_code
_entity_poly.pdbx_strand_id
1 'polypeptide(L)'
;MSLDPHPLQDHGEGFFSWHAYDPACKAELWSTAYVDQESTVLFDPIEWPKETAKPKAPILIVQSNGNHDRECKNLVQLFKGQTCKEAPSFQTIPLPGAGEMETAYFHETTGTLVVGDALINLSPHPLLLLPKKYCSDSNLLK
;
A
#
# COMPACT_ATOMS: atom_id res chain seq x y z
N MET A 1 -11.99 4.21 -12.74
CA MET A 1 -12.52 5.52 -12.29
C MET A 1 -11.31 6.34 -11.93
N SER A 2 -11.19 7.61 -12.32
CA SER A 2 -10.06 8.43 -11.86
C SER A 2 -10.36 8.86 -10.42
N LEU A 3 -9.52 8.45 -9.47
CA LEU A 3 -9.53 9.01 -8.13
C LEU A 3 -8.91 10.41 -8.15
N ASP A 4 -9.22 11.21 -7.13
CA ASP A 4 -8.59 12.52 -6.89
C ASP A 4 -7.91 12.48 -5.51
N PRO A 5 -6.66 11.97 -5.45
CA PRO A 5 -6.00 11.75 -4.17
C PRO A 5 -5.60 13.05 -3.49
N HIS A 6 -5.68 13.03 -2.16
CA HIS A 6 -5.10 14.08 -1.33
C HIS A 6 -3.57 14.17 -1.52
N PRO A 7 -2.97 15.34 -1.26
CA PRO A 7 -1.51 15.50 -1.30
C PRO A 7 -0.77 14.48 -0.41
N LEU A 8 0.50 14.22 -0.72
CA LEU A 8 1.33 13.39 0.15
C LEU A 8 1.41 13.99 1.56
N GLN A 9 1.15 13.16 2.55
CA GLN A 9 1.39 13.44 3.95
C GLN A 9 2.72 12.82 4.36
N ASP A 10 3.60 13.63 4.95
CA ASP A 10 4.87 13.19 5.55
C ASP A 10 4.64 12.68 6.98
N HIS A 11 5.16 11.48 7.28
CA HIS A 11 5.09 10.85 8.60
C HIS A 11 6.47 10.79 9.29
N GLY A 12 7.51 11.32 8.67
CA GLY A 12 8.89 11.21 9.11
C GLY A 12 9.54 9.90 8.68
N GLU A 13 10.86 9.80 8.92
CA GLU A 13 11.66 8.59 8.68
C GLU A 13 11.55 8.01 7.26
N GLY A 14 11.26 8.88 6.28
CA GLY A 14 11.12 8.50 4.87
C GLY A 14 9.74 7.98 4.49
N PHE A 15 8.77 7.93 5.41
CA PHE A 15 7.41 7.48 5.14
C PHE A 15 6.49 8.60 4.71
N PHE A 16 5.73 8.33 3.66
CA PHE A 16 4.66 9.19 3.18
C PHE A 16 3.40 8.38 2.91
N SER A 17 2.23 9.00 3.01
CA SER A 17 0.98 8.39 2.56
C SER A 17 0.16 9.34 1.71
N TRP A 18 -0.69 8.78 0.86
CA TRP A 18 -1.78 9.51 0.23
C TRP A 18 -3.00 8.60 0.15
N HIS A 19 -4.17 9.21 0.04
CA HIS A 19 -5.41 8.46 -0.02
C HIS A 19 -6.46 9.20 -0.84
N ALA A 20 -7.46 8.44 -1.28
CA ALA A 20 -8.65 8.96 -1.93
C ALA A 20 -9.86 8.12 -1.55
N TYR A 21 -11.01 8.78 -1.38
CA TYR A 21 -12.27 8.08 -1.21
C TYR A 21 -12.70 7.44 -2.53
N ASP A 22 -12.97 6.14 -2.51
CA ASP A 22 -13.58 5.43 -3.64
C ASP A 22 -15.08 5.16 -3.35
N PRO A 23 -16.00 5.81 -4.09
CA PRO A 23 -17.44 5.59 -3.94
C PRO A 23 -17.89 4.16 -4.21
N ALA A 24 -17.15 3.37 -4.99
CA ALA A 24 -17.51 2.00 -5.33
C ALA A 24 -17.35 1.06 -4.12
N CYS A 25 -16.26 1.20 -3.37
CA CYS A 25 -16.03 0.42 -2.16
C CYS A 25 -16.49 1.13 -0.86
N LYS A 26 -16.85 2.42 -0.95
CA LYS A 26 -17.26 3.28 0.17
C LYS A 26 -16.21 3.34 1.28
N ALA A 27 -14.95 3.43 0.89
CA ALA A 27 -13.82 3.48 1.79
C ALA A 27 -12.74 4.43 1.27
N GLU A 28 -11.88 4.89 2.18
CA GLU A 28 -10.62 5.53 1.83
C GLU A 28 -9.62 4.46 1.37
N LEU A 29 -9.10 4.60 0.16
CA LEU A 29 -8.01 3.78 -0.35
C LEU A 29 -6.69 4.46 0.00
N TRP A 30 -5.87 3.80 0.82
CA TRP A 30 -4.60 4.32 1.29
C TRP A 30 -3.44 3.70 0.53
N SER A 31 -2.48 4.54 0.17
CA SER A 31 -1.19 4.15 -0.41
C SER A 31 -0.06 4.69 0.45
N THR A 32 1.06 3.96 0.47
CA THR A 32 2.24 4.32 1.25
C THR A 32 3.45 4.43 0.33
N ALA A 33 4.30 5.42 0.58
CA ALA A 33 5.63 5.50 -0.01
C ALA A 33 6.69 5.44 1.10
N TYR A 34 7.81 4.80 0.78
CA TYR A 34 9.03 4.88 1.56
C TYR A 34 10.15 5.37 0.66
N VAL A 35 10.89 6.37 1.12
CA VAL A 35 11.99 6.99 0.37
C VAL A 35 13.26 6.90 1.19
N ASP A 36 14.28 6.26 0.63
CA ASP A 36 15.63 6.24 1.19
C ASP A 36 16.67 6.82 0.20
N GLN A 37 17.95 6.62 0.52
CA GLN A 37 19.04 7.12 -0.33
C GLN A 37 19.10 6.39 -1.67
N GLU A 38 18.69 5.12 -1.70
CA GLU A 38 18.86 4.18 -2.81
C GLU A 38 17.63 4.09 -3.71
N SER A 39 16.42 4.26 -3.19
CA SER A 39 15.18 4.02 -3.94
C SER A 39 13.95 4.71 -3.33
N THR A 40 12.86 4.73 -4.10
CA THR A 40 11.50 4.97 -3.61
C THR A 40 10.69 3.68 -3.75
N VAL A 41 10.07 3.21 -2.69
CA VAL A 41 9.11 2.11 -2.69
C VAL A 41 7.70 2.66 -2.59
N LEU A 42 6.79 2.25 -3.48
CA LEU A 42 5.37 2.58 -3.45
C LEU A 42 4.57 1.31 -3.17
N PHE A 43 3.87 1.28 -2.04
CA PHE A 43 2.97 0.19 -1.65
C PHE A 43 1.54 0.52 -2.06
N ASP A 44 0.95 -0.41 -2.81
CA ASP A 44 -0.42 -0.38 -3.29
C ASP A 44 -0.85 0.99 -3.82
N PRO A 45 -0.10 1.60 -4.75
CA PRO A 45 -0.39 2.95 -5.20
C PRO A 45 -1.75 3.04 -5.90
N ILE A 46 -2.57 3.97 -5.44
CA ILE A 46 -3.59 4.64 -6.24
C ILE A 46 -2.94 5.75 -7.07
N GLU A 47 -3.73 6.54 -7.79
CA GLU A 47 -3.25 7.65 -8.62
C GLU A 47 -2.24 8.52 -7.85
N TRP A 48 -1.19 8.98 -8.54
CA TRP A 48 -0.23 9.89 -7.93
C TRP A 48 -0.83 11.30 -7.79
N PRO A 49 -0.73 11.97 -6.63
CA PRO A 49 -1.32 13.29 -6.45
C PRO A 49 -0.70 14.32 -7.40
N LYS A 50 -1.53 15.11 -8.09
CA LYS A 50 -1.12 15.99 -9.21
C LYS A 50 -0.14 17.10 -8.82
N GLU A 51 -0.27 17.61 -7.59
CA GLU A 51 0.53 18.73 -7.08
C GLU A 51 1.78 18.28 -6.32
N THR A 52 2.07 16.98 -6.35
CA THR A 52 3.24 16.39 -5.70
C THR A 52 4.38 16.21 -6.68
N ALA A 53 5.60 16.51 -6.24
CA ALA A 53 6.81 16.20 -6.99
C ALA A 53 6.86 14.71 -7.39
N LYS A 54 7.53 14.41 -8.51
CA LYS A 54 7.71 13.02 -8.93
C LYS A 54 8.54 12.25 -7.91
N PRO A 55 8.24 10.97 -7.66
CA PRO A 55 9.05 10.14 -6.77
C PRO A 55 10.49 10.01 -7.31
N LYS A 56 11.45 9.84 -6.39
CA LYS A 56 12.87 9.75 -6.73
C LYS A 56 13.19 8.36 -7.27
N ALA A 57 13.77 8.28 -8.46
CA ALA A 57 14.22 7.02 -9.04
C ALA A 57 15.44 6.44 -8.28
N PRO A 58 15.61 5.10 -8.27
CA PRO A 58 14.73 4.06 -8.81
C PRO A 58 13.41 3.91 -8.03
N ILE A 59 12.33 3.60 -8.76
CA ILE A 59 10.98 3.45 -8.18
C ILE A 59 10.56 1.99 -8.24
N LEU A 60 10.25 1.44 -7.07
CA LEU A 60 9.81 0.08 -6.83
C LEU A 60 8.34 0.12 -6.47
N ILE A 61 7.52 -0.70 -7.13
CA ILE A 61 6.09 -0.77 -6.88
C ILE A 61 5.75 -2.15 -6.34
N VAL A 62 5.14 -2.16 -5.16
CA VAL A 62 4.83 -3.36 -4.38
C VAL A 62 3.33 -3.43 -4.17
N GLN A 63 2.77 -4.62 -4.41
CA GLN A 63 1.39 -4.92 -4.10
C GLN A 63 1.34 -5.79 -2.85
N SER A 64 0.57 -5.40 -1.83
CA SER A 64 0.38 -6.22 -0.63
C SER A 64 -0.42 -7.48 -0.93
N ASN A 65 -1.31 -7.45 -1.93
CA ASN A 65 -2.12 -8.59 -2.34
C ASN A 65 -2.42 -8.61 -3.84
N GLY A 66 -2.92 -9.75 -4.33
CA GLY A 66 -3.27 -9.96 -5.73
C GLY A 66 -4.63 -9.41 -6.15
N ASN A 67 -5.44 -8.89 -5.21
CA ASN A 67 -6.88 -8.73 -5.42
C ASN A 67 -7.25 -7.53 -6.29
N HIS A 68 -6.44 -6.47 -6.41
CA HIS A 68 -6.59 -5.46 -7.46
C HIS A 68 -5.25 -4.74 -7.74
N ASP A 69 -5.02 -4.39 -9.01
CA ASP A 69 -3.81 -3.66 -9.47
C ASP A 69 -3.69 -2.25 -8.86
N ARG A 70 -4.82 -1.66 -8.44
CA ARG A 70 -4.95 -0.21 -8.23
C ARG A 70 -4.38 0.53 -9.44
N GLU A 71 -3.35 1.36 -9.25
CA GLU A 71 -2.64 2.06 -10.32
C GLU A 71 -1.21 1.55 -10.53
N CYS A 72 -0.88 0.35 -10.04
CA CYS A 72 0.48 -0.20 -10.11
C CYS A 72 1.05 -0.22 -11.53
N LYS A 73 0.31 -0.79 -12.50
CA LYS A 73 0.78 -0.86 -13.91
C LYS A 73 0.95 0.52 -14.52
N ASN A 74 0.00 1.42 -14.26
CA ASN A 74 0.04 2.77 -14.80
C ASN A 74 1.22 3.55 -14.24
N LEU A 75 1.50 3.45 -12.94
CA LEU A 75 2.63 4.14 -12.32
C LEU A 75 3.99 3.52 -12.69
N VAL A 76 4.06 2.20 -12.90
CA VAL A 76 5.26 1.57 -13.49
C VAL A 76 5.57 2.22 -14.83
N GLN A 77 4.58 2.36 -15.71
CA GLN A 77 4.78 2.99 -17.02
C GLN A 77 5.10 4.49 -16.89
N LEU A 78 4.34 5.23 -16.10
CA LEU A 78 4.46 6.68 -15.96
C LEU A 78 5.82 7.10 -15.41
N PHE A 79 6.32 6.37 -14.41
CA PHE A 79 7.56 6.69 -13.74
C PHE A 79 8.75 5.85 -14.20
N LYS A 80 8.56 4.94 -15.15
CA LYS A 80 9.58 3.97 -15.57
C LYS A 80 10.11 3.17 -14.37
N GLY A 81 9.20 2.81 -13.47
CA GLY A 81 9.50 2.01 -12.28
C GLY A 81 9.55 0.52 -12.60
N GLN A 82 9.59 -0.30 -11.56
CA GLN A 82 9.52 -1.76 -11.65
C GLN A 82 8.60 -2.32 -10.58
N THR A 83 7.83 -3.35 -10.91
CA THR A 83 7.11 -4.13 -9.89
C THR A 83 8.07 -5.07 -9.18
N CYS A 84 7.92 -5.21 -7.87
CA CYS A 84 8.66 -6.18 -7.08
C CYS A 84 7.77 -6.78 -5.99
N LYS A 85 8.09 -8.01 -5.58
CA LYS A 85 7.42 -8.69 -4.46
C LYS A 85 8.08 -8.39 -3.12
N GLU A 86 9.37 -8.08 -3.17
CA GLU A 86 10.21 -7.75 -2.02
C GLU A 86 10.56 -6.27 -2.10
N ALA A 87 10.41 -5.56 -0.98
CA ALA A 87 10.83 -4.18 -0.84
C ALA A 87 12.20 -4.14 -0.13
N PRO A 88 13.21 -3.45 -0.68
CA PRO A 88 14.48 -3.25 0.01
C PRO A 88 14.26 -2.63 1.40
N SER A 89 15.00 -3.09 2.40
CA SER A 89 14.87 -2.66 3.80
C SER A 89 13.60 -3.12 4.53
N PHE A 90 12.75 -3.93 3.90
CA PHE A 90 11.57 -4.52 4.56
C PHE A 90 11.69 -6.04 4.68
N GLN A 91 11.34 -6.55 5.86
CA GLN A 91 11.01 -7.95 6.07
C GLN A 91 9.60 -8.23 5.53
N THR A 92 9.45 -9.27 4.72
CA THR A 92 8.14 -9.74 4.24
C THR A 92 7.49 -10.67 5.25
N ILE A 93 6.21 -10.43 5.55
CA ILE A 93 5.43 -11.20 6.50
C ILE A 93 4.16 -11.70 5.80
N PRO A 94 4.09 -12.98 5.41
CA PRO A 94 2.88 -13.55 4.82
C PRO A 94 1.70 -13.51 5.80
N LEU A 95 0.53 -13.12 5.31
CA LEU A 95 -0.72 -13.08 6.09
C LEU A 95 -1.73 -14.10 5.54
N PRO A 96 -1.53 -15.41 5.80
CA PRO A 96 -2.39 -16.44 5.26
C PRO A 96 -3.83 -16.25 5.73
N GLY A 97 -4.77 -16.48 4.82
CA GLY A 97 -6.20 -16.35 5.11
C GLY A 97 -6.79 -14.97 4.87
N ALA A 98 -5.99 -13.92 4.73
CA ALA A 98 -6.44 -12.61 4.28
C ALA A 98 -6.72 -12.60 2.76
N GLY A 99 -6.44 -11.50 2.05
CA GLY A 99 -6.53 -11.43 0.59
C GLY A 99 -5.62 -12.44 -0.12
N GLU A 100 -5.81 -12.60 -1.43
CA GLU A 100 -4.97 -13.50 -2.23
C GLU A 100 -3.49 -13.09 -2.12
N MET A 101 -2.65 -14.01 -1.62
CA MET A 101 -1.21 -13.78 -1.40
C MET A 101 -0.89 -12.54 -0.54
N GLU A 102 -1.79 -12.18 0.39
CA GLU A 102 -1.60 -11.01 1.24
C GLU A 102 -0.28 -11.08 2.03
N THR A 103 0.48 -9.99 1.97
CA THR A 103 1.79 -9.84 2.58
C THR A 103 1.88 -8.47 3.24
N ALA A 104 2.30 -8.44 4.50
CA ALA A 104 2.73 -7.21 5.17
C ALA A 104 4.24 -7.01 5.04
N TYR A 105 4.68 -5.76 5.16
CA TYR A 105 6.06 -5.35 5.02
C TYR A 105 6.51 -4.61 6.27
N PHE A 106 7.48 -5.19 6.99
CA PHE A 106 7.99 -4.63 8.24
C PHE A 106 9.35 -3.97 8.02
N HIS A 107 9.43 -2.68 8.32
CA HIS A 107 10.68 -1.92 8.28
C HIS A 107 11.33 -1.95 9.68
N GLU A 108 12.33 -2.82 9.87
CA GLU A 108 12.92 -3.08 11.18
C GLU A 108 13.53 -1.83 11.83
N THR A 109 14.16 -0.97 11.03
CA THR A 109 14.86 0.23 11.52
C THR A 109 13.94 1.22 12.20
N THR A 110 12.71 1.39 11.69
CA THR A 110 11.72 2.35 12.23
C THR A 110 10.63 1.68 13.05
N GLY A 111 10.50 0.35 12.97
CA GLY A 111 9.40 -0.38 13.58
C GLY A 111 8.06 -0.18 12.86
N THR A 112 8.08 0.27 11.60
CA THR A 112 6.87 0.54 10.80
C THR A 112 6.39 -0.72 10.11
N LEU A 113 5.09 -1.02 10.20
CA LEU A 113 4.46 -2.13 9.48
C LEU A 113 3.50 -1.56 8.42
N VAL A 114 3.73 -1.91 7.16
CA VAL A 114 2.79 -1.64 6.06
C VAL A 114 1.92 -2.87 5.86
N VAL A 115 0.60 -2.70 5.98
CA VAL A 115 -0.40 -3.76 5.84
C VAL A 115 -1.45 -3.30 4.85
N GLY A 116 -1.82 -4.17 3.91
CA GLY A 116 -2.96 -3.94 3.03
C GLY A 116 -4.28 -4.38 3.67
N ASP A 117 -5.09 -5.09 2.88
CA ASP A 117 -6.50 -5.33 3.23
C ASP A 117 -6.70 -6.24 4.44
N ALA A 118 -5.67 -6.98 4.90
CA ALA A 118 -5.74 -7.78 6.13
C ALA A 118 -6.15 -6.96 7.36
N LEU A 119 -5.83 -5.66 7.38
CA LEU A 119 -6.12 -4.76 8.48
C LEU A 119 -6.84 -3.51 7.94
N ILE A 120 -8.08 -3.31 8.38
CA ILE A 120 -8.91 -2.20 7.94
C ILE A 120 -9.16 -1.21 9.08
N ASN A 121 -9.33 0.07 8.72
CA ASN A 121 -9.68 1.14 9.66
C ASN A 121 -10.92 1.88 9.12
N LEU A 122 -12.11 1.52 9.62
CA LEU A 122 -13.38 2.07 9.17
C LEU A 122 -14.09 2.74 10.34
N SER A 123 -14.19 4.07 10.31
CA SER A 123 -14.93 4.84 11.31
C SER A 123 -16.39 4.31 11.46
N PRO A 124 -16.90 4.16 12.69
CA PRO A 124 -16.32 4.57 13.98
C PRO A 124 -15.43 3.51 14.64
N HIS A 125 -15.15 2.39 13.96
CA HIS A 125 -14.35 1.31 14.51
C HIS A 125 -12.85 1.60 14.39
N PRO A 126 -12.03 1.11 15.33
CA PRO A 126 -10.58 1.17 15.22
C PRO A 126 -10.09 0.16 14.16
N LEU A 127 -8.86 -0.32 14.32
CA LEU A 127 -8.32 -1.40 13.51
C LEU A 127 -9.13 -2.69 13.68
N LEU A 128 -9.54 -3.27 12.57
CA LEU A 128 -10.24 -4.55 12.48
C LEU A 128 -9.53 -5.44 11.47
N LEU A 129 -9.59 -6.76 11.70
CA LEU A 129 -9.21 -7.71 10.68
C LEU A 129 -10.18 -7.66 9.50
N LEU A 130 -9.69 -8.04 8.32
CA LEU A 130 -10.50 -8.20 7.11
C LEU A 130 -11.77 -9.03 7.41
N PRO A 131 -12.98 -8.54 7.06
CA PRO A 131 -14.20 -9.28 7.29
C PRO A 131 -14.17 -10.65 6.59
N LYS A 132 -14.65 -11.69 7.28
CA LYS A 132 -14.54 -13.10 6.84
C LYS A 132 -14.96 -13.37 5.39
N LYS A 133 -15.94 -12.62 4.86
CA LYS A 133 -16.42 -12.77 3.47
C LYS A 133 -15.43 -12.31 2.40
N TYR A 134 -14.39 -11.56 2.77
CA TYR A 134 -13.31 -11.11 1.89
C TYR A 134 -12.01 -11.89 2.10
N CYS A 135 -11.95 -12.74 3.13
CA CYS A 135 -10.84 -13.63 3.40
C CYS A 135 -10.80 -14.80 2.42
N SER A 136 -9.59 -15.21 2.02
CA SER A 136 -9.36 -16.49 1.32
C SER A 136 -9.62 -17.68 2.25
N ASP A 137 -9.22 -17.58 3.52
CA ASP A 137 -9.58 -18.50 4.60
C ASP A 137 -9.51 -17.78 5.96
N SER A 138 -10.67 -17.34 6.46
CA SER A 138 -10.73 -16.57 7.72
C SER A 138 -10.26 -17.33 8.97
N ASN A 139 -10.01 -18.65 8.91
CA ASN A 139 -9.48 -19.40 10.05
C ASN A 139 -7.95 -19.27 10.18
N LEU A 140 -7.28 -18.84 9.12
CA LEU A 140 -5.83 -18.64 9.09
C LEU A 140 -5.44 -17.21 9.47
N LEU A 141 -6.31 -16.22 9.23
CA LEU A 141 -6.11 -14.83 9.64
C LEU A 141 -6.38 -14.68 11.14
N LYS A 142 -5.36 -14.33 11.92
CA LYS A 142 -5.40 -14.24 13.38
C LYS A 142 -4.69 -13.02 13.91
#